data_AF-A0A2U8QWZ9-F1
#
_entry.id   AF-A0A2U8QWZ9-F1
#
_cell.length_a   1.000
_cell.length_b   1.000
_cell.length_c   1.000
_cell.angle_alpha   90.00
_cell.angle_beta   90.00
_cell.angle_gamma   90.00
#
_symmetry.space_group_name_H-M   'P 1'
#
loop_
_entity.id
_entity.type
_entity.pdbx_description
1 polymer ?
#
loop_
_entity_poly.entity_id
_entity_poly.type
_entity_poly.pdbx_seq_one_letter_code
_entity_poly.pdbx_strand_id
1 'polypeptide(L)'
;MNDILNKVKTEIYDTCGLQLSDLQTEPEGQEYDACRFELDGLKIISRTAKITPKKTGQFVTFWKRNKNGITEPFSENDPVDFFVIHVLKENKLGQFVFPKSVLKNQGILRTDKKDGKRGFRVYPVWDTANNKQAEKTQKWQLDYFFRITDTTELDRVKELYTKPTY
;
A
#
# COMPACT_ATOMS: atom_id res chain seq x y z
N MET A 1 3.77 -17.36 1.37
CA MET A 1 3.01 -16.17 0.93
C MET A 1 1.61 -16.30 1.51
N ASN A 2 1.00 -15.22 2.01
CA ASN A 2 -0.38 -15.29 2.53
C ASN A 2 -1.40 -15.40 1.38
N ASP A 3 -2.64 -15.75 1.71
CA ASP A 3 -3.69 -16.03 0.73
C ASP A 3 -4.03 -14.82 -0.15
N ILE A 4 -4.01 -13.61 0.43
CA ILE A 4 -4.29 -12.37 -0.30
C ILE A 4 -3.21 -12.11 -1.35
N LEU A 5 -1.93 -12.20 -0.97
CA LEU A 5 -0.83 -11.95 -1.89
C LEU A 5 -0.72 -13.04 -2.95
N ASN A 6 -1.02 -14.31 -2.61
CA ASN A 6 -1.14 -15.39 -3.60
C ASN A 6 -2.22 -15.07 -4.64
N LYS A 7 -3.41 -14.65 -4.18
CA LYS A 7 -4.52 -14.28 -5.06
C LYS A 7 -4.15 -13.11 -5.97
N VAL A 8 -3.58 -12.05 -5.40
CA VAL A 8 -3.15 -10.86 -6.15
C VAL A 8 -2.05 -11.22 -7.15
N LYS A 9 -1.10 -12.08 -6.78
CA LYS A 9 -0.06 -12.54 -7.69
C LYS A 9 -0.67 -13.19 -8.93
N THR A 10 -1.54 -14.18 -8.73
CA THR A 10 -2.16 -14.93 -9.83
C THR A 10 -3.09 -14.06 -10.68
N GLU A 11 -3.97 -13.28 -10.06
CA GLU A 11 -5.01 -12.53 -10.78
C GLU A 11 -4.46 -11.26 -11.43
N ILE A 12 -3.44 -10.62 -10.82
CA ILE A 12 -2.96 -9.31 -11.22
C ILE A 12 -1.53 -9.37 -11.75
N TYR A 13 -0.57 -9.78 -10.93
CA TYR A 13 0.85 -9.67 -11.30
C TYR A 13 1.18 -10.57 -12.50
N ASP A 14 0.79 -11.83 -12.46
CA ASP A 14 1.03 -12.79 -13.53
C ASP A 14 0.30 -12.38 -14.82
N THR A 15 -0.96 -11.92 -14.72
CA THR A 15 -1.75 -11.42 -15.86
C THR A 15 -1.17 -10.14 -16.47
N CYS A 16 -0.54 -9.28 -15.65
CA CYS A 16 0.14 -8.08 -16.11
C CYS A 16 1.57 -8.35 -16.60
N GLY A 17 2.09 -9.57 -16.43
CA GLY A 17 3.48 -9.91 -16.74
C GLY A 17 4.50 -9.36 -15.73
N LEU A 18 4.05 -8.91 -14.56
CA LEU A 18 4.90 -8.39 -13.49
C LEU A 18 5.51 -9.57 -12.69
N GLN A 19 6.83 -9.67 -12.69
CA GLN A 19 7.53 -10.77 -12.04
C GLN A 19 7.81 -10.47 -10.57
N LEU A 20 7.16 -11.23 -9.68
CA LEU A 20 7.42 -11.18 -8.24
C LEU A 20 8.67 -11.98 -7.88
N SER A 21 9.61 -11.34 -7.20
CA SER A 21 10.85 -11.95 -6.69
C SER A 21 11.18 -11.45 -5.28
N ASP A 22 12.17 -12.08 -4.63
CA ASP A 22 12.71 -11.67 -3.33
C ASP A 22 11.68 -11.45 -2.20
N LEU A 23 10.64 -12.31 -2.15
CA LEU A 23 9.62 -12.23 -1.11
C LEU A 23 10.19 -12.49 0.28
N GLN A 24 9.99 -11.53 1.18
CA GLN A 24 10.35 -11.59 2.59
C GLN A 24 9.17 -11.14 3.46
N THR A 25 8.69 -12.00 4.35
CA THR A 25 7.68 -11.65 5.34
C THR A 25 8.31 -10.96 6.55
N GLU A 26 7.62 -9.97 7.13
CA GLU A 26 8.06 -9.24 8.31
C GLU A 26 7.28 -9.71 9.56
N PRO A 27 7.90 -10.48 10.48
CA PRO A 27 7.21 -11.03 11.65
C PRO A 27 6.51 -9.97 12.51
N GLU A 28 7.13 -8.79 12.66
CA GLU A 28 6.60 -7.71 13.50
C GLU A 28 5.35 -7.03 12.92
N GLY A 29 5.14 -7.14 11.62
CA GLY A 29 3.97 -6.62 10.93
C GLY A 29 3.03 -7.72 10.46
N GLN A 30 3.20 -8.96 10.94
CA GLN A 30 2.40 -10.12 10.52
C GLN A 30 0.90 -9.87 10.69
N GLU A 31 0.51 -9.11 11.71
CA GLU A 31 -0.89 -8.73 11.93
C GLU A 31 -1.49 -7.99 10.73
N TYR A 32 -0.68 -7.29 9.93
CA TYR A 32 -1.04 -6.57 8.71
C TYR A 32 -0.39 -7.21 7.47
N ASP A 33 -0.13 -8.52 7.49
CA ASP A 33 0.41 -9.26 6.35
C ASP A 33 1.70 -8.65 5.78
N ALA A 34 2.51 -8.08 6.66
CA ALA A 34 3.67 -7.32 6.25
C ALA A 34 4.69 -8.17 5.49
N CYS A 35 5.01 -7.73 4.29
CA CYS A 35 6.06 -8.32 3.49
C CYS A 35 6.72 -7.31 2.56
N ARG A 36 7.85 -7.72 2.00
CA ARG A 36 8.64 -7.02 0.99
C ARG A 36 8.91 -7.96 -0.15
N PHE A 37 8.98 -7.43 -1.36
CA PHE A 37 9.32 -8.18 -2.56
C PHE A 37 9.71 -7.18 -3.64
N GLU A 38 10.23 -7.69 -4.75
CA GLU A 38 10.43 -6.92 -5.95
C GLU A 38 9.38 -7.31 -7.00
N LEU A 39 8.90 -6.32 -7.76
CA LEU A 39 8.12 -6.51 -8.99
C LEU A 39 8.89 -5.90 -10.15
N ASP A 40 9.39 -6.73 -11.07
CA ASP A 40 10.25 -6.28 -12.19
C ASP A 40 11.41 -5.37 -11.72
N GLY A 41 12.03 -5.72 -10.58
CA GLY A 41 13.12 -4.96 -9.95
C GLY A 41 12.69 -3.71 -9.17
N LEU A 42 11.39 -3.41 -9.09
CA LEU A 42 10.83 -2.33 -8.26
C LEU A 42 10.64 -2.82 -6.83
N LYS A 43 11.16 -2.08 -5.85
CA LYS A 43 11.12 -2.48 -4.44
C LYS A 43 9.78 -2.13 -3.81
N ILE A 44 9.07 -3.16 -3.36
CA ILE A 44 7.72 -3.07 -2.80
C ILE A 44 7.74 -3.31 -1.30
N ILE A 45 7.03 -2.47 -0.55
CA ILE A 45 6.58 -2.79 0.81
C ILE A 45 5.08 -3.01 0.75
N SER A 46 4.62 -4.22 1.10
CA SER A 46 3.21 -4.57 1.08
C SER A 46 2.64 -4.79 2.48
N ARG A 47 1.37 -4.39 2.66
CA ARG A 47 0.56 -4.56 3.87
C ARG A 47 -0.90 -4.85 3.50
N THR A 48 -1.63 -5.53 4.37
CA THR A 48 -3.10 -5.61 4.34
C THR A 48 -3.69 -4.66 5.38
N ALA A 49 -4.56 -3.74 4.96
CA ALA A 49 -5.28 -2.86 5.87
C ALA A 49 -6.47 -3.55 6.52
N LYS A 50 -6.93 -3.02 7.66
CA LYS A 50 -8.02 -3.58 8.46
C LYS A 50 -9.16 -2.61 8.66
N ILE A 51 -10.39 -3.11 8.54
CA ILE A 51 -11.58 -2.39 8.94
C ILE A 51 -11.59 -2.29 10.47
N THR A 52 -11.88 -1.10 10.99
CA THR A 52 -12.02 -0.87 12.43
C THR A 52 -13.46 -0.46 12.75
N PRO A 53 -14.10 -0.97 13.81
CA PRO A 53 -15.54 -0.76 14.05
C PRO A 53 -15.98 0.71 14.13
N LYS A 54 -15.13 1.60 14.66
CA LYS A 54 -15.53 2.97 15.01
C LYS A 54 -15.26 4.03 13.95
N LYS A 55 -14.56 3.70 12.86
CA LYS A 55 -14.07 4.68 11.88
C LYS A 55 -14.13 4.12 10.47
N THR A 56 -14.66 4.90 9.53
CA THR A 56 -14.64 4.57 8.10
C THR A 56 -13.22 4.52 7.54
N GLY A 57 -13.06 3.81 6.42
CA GLY A 57 -11.78 3.47 5.84
C GLY A 57 -11.11 2.32 6.59
N GLN A 58 -10.00 1.85 6.03
CA GLN A 58 -9.22 0.76 6.57
C GLN A 58 -7.92 1.30 7.15
N PHE A 59 -7.58 0.87 8.36
CA PHE A 59 -6.35 1.27 9.03
C PHE A 59 -5.20 0.34 8.64
N VAL A 60 -4.03 0.91 8.40
CA VAL A 60 -2.80 0.15 8.15
C VAL A 60 -1.65 0.69 8.99
N THR A 61 -0.84 -0.21 9.53
CA THR A 61 0.42 0.14 10.18
C THR A 61 1.49 0.46 9.13
N PHE A 62 2.34 1.43 9.44
CA PHE A 62 3.28 2.00 8.49
C PHE A 62 4.57 2.43 9.20
N TRP A 63 5.29 1.47 9.76
CA TRP A 63 6.52 1.69 10.51
C TRP A 63 7.50 0.55 10.31
N LYS A 64 8.76 0.80 10.68
CA LYS A 64 9.87 -0.16 10.78
C LYS A 64 10.61 0.06 12.10
N ARG A 65 11.50 -0.84 12.51
CA ARG A 65 12.43 -0.58 13.61
C ARG A 65 13.74 0.00 13.10
N ASN A 66 14.27 0.97 13.84
CA ASN A 66 15.63 1.43 13.64
C ASN A 66 16.65 0.49 14.30
N LYS A 67 17.93 0.82 14.18
CA LYS A 67 19.05 0.02 14.74
C LYS A 67 18.97 -0.18 16.25
N ASN A 68 18.26 0.69 16.97
CA ASN A 68 18.06 0.62 18.42
C ASN A 68 16.78 -0.15 18.80
N GLY A 69 16.10 -0.77 17.83
CA GLY A 69 14.84 -1.47 18.07
C GLY A 69 13.64 -0.54 18.31
N ILE A 70 13.74 0.77 18.05
CA ILE A 70 12.65 1.72 18.25
C ILE A 70 11.83 1.85 16.97
N THR A 71 10.50 1.90 17.08
CA THR A 71 9.61 2.06 15.93
C THR A 71 9.68 3.47 15.35
N GLU A 72 9.93 3.55 14.06
CA GLU A 72 9.97 4.80 13.29
C GLU A 72 9.17 4.67 11.98
N PRO A 73 8.62 5.78 11.47
CA PRO A 73 8.05 5.80 10.13
C PRO A 73 9.08 5.44 9.06
N PHE A 74 8.60 4.95 7.93
CA PHE A 74 9.42 4.87 6.72
C PHE A 74 9.91 6.25 6.30
N SER A 75 11.12 6.33 5.76
CA SER A 75 11.78 7.56 5.35
C SER A 75 11.81 7.70 3.82
N GLU A 76 11.90 8.93 3.33
CA GLU A 76 12.18 9.20 1.90
C GLU A 76 13.50 8.57 1.41
N ASN A 77 14.44 8.34 2.33
CA ASN A 77 15.74 7.71 2.05
C ASN A 77 15.68 6.18 2.03
N ASP A 78 14.53 5.57 2.37
CA ASP A 78 14.39 4.13 2.25
C ASP A 78 14.42 3.69 0.77
N PRO A 79 15.12 2.59 0.45
CA PRO A 79 15.22 2.06 -0.90
C PRO A 79 13.92 1.32 -1.27
N VAL A 80 12.84 2.07 -1.39
CA VAL A 80 11.48 1.59 -1.70
C VAL A 80 10.95 2.44 -2.84
N ASP A 81 10.40 1.79 -3.86
CA ASP A 81 9.76 2.46 -4.99
C ASP A 81 8.27 2.66 -4.71
N PHE A 82 7.59 1.60 -4.23
CA PHE A 82 6.15 1.61 -3.96
C PHE A 82 5.78 1.00 -2.61
N PHE A 83 4.68 1.53 -2.08
CA PHE A 83 3.96 0.95 -0.95
C PHE A 83 2.61 0.45 -1.42
N VAL A 84 2.41 -0.85 -1.26
CA VAL A 84 1.23 -1.56 -1.74
C VAL A 84 0.34 -1.91 -0.57
N ILE A 85 -0.93 -1.47 -0.60
CA ILE A 85 -1.87 -1.71 0.50
C ILE A 85 -3.08 -2.49 -0.04
N HIS A 86 -3.21 -3.73 0.40
CA HIS A 86 -4.39 -4.55 0.11
C HIS A 86 -5.55 -4.15 1.01
N VAL A 87 -6.75 -4.07 0.45
CA VAL A 87 -7.98 -3.73 1.17
C VAL A 87 -9.07 -4.74 0.86
N LEU A 88 -9.74 -5.19 1.92
CA LEU A 88 -10.79 -6.20 1.83
C LEU A 88 -12.03 -5.73 2.57
N LYS A 89 -13.21 -5.93 1.97
CA LYS A 89 -14.50 -5.71 2.60
C LYS A 89 -15.52 -6.67 2.01
N GLU A 90 -15.97 -7.64 2.81
CA GLU A 90 -16.86 -8.71 2.33
C GLU A 90 -16.21 -9.40 1.11
N ASN A 91 -16.87 -9.41 -0.04
CA ASN A 91 -16.37 -9.98 -1.29
C ASN A 91 -15.59 -8.97 -2.17
N LYS A 92 -15.30 -7.77 -1.66
CA LYS A 92 -14.55 -6.74 -2.39
C LYS A 92 -13.07 -6.81 -2.02
N LEU A 93 -12.23 -6.97 -3.05
CA LEU A 93 -10.78 -6.88 -2.96
C LEU A 93 -10.29 -5.73 -3.83
N GLY A 94 -9.27 -5.02 -3.36
CA GLY A 94 -8.63 -3.96 -4.10
C GLY A 94 -7.26 -3.68 -3.56
N GLN A 95 -6.54 -2.83 -4.28
CA GLN A 95 -5.16 -2.53 -3.99
C GLN A 95 -4.88 -1.04 -4.22
N PHE A 96 -4.19 -0.45 -3.26
CA PHE A 96 -3.53 0.83 -3.44
C PHE A 96 -2.07 0.61 -3.79
N VAL A 97 -1.55 1.34 -4.77
CA VAL A 97 -0.15 1.29 -5.21
C VAL A 97 0.42 2.71 -5.12
N PHE A 98 0.98 3.05 -3.97
CA PHE A 98 1.46 4.41 -3.73
C PHE A 98 2.95 4.54 -4.08
N PRO A 99 3.33 5.40 -5.04
CA PRO A 99 4.71 5.77 -5.24
C PRO A 99 5.28 6.45 -3.99
N LYS A 100 6.57 6.23 -3.72
CA LYS A 100 7.27 6.86 -2.58
C LYS A 100 7.07 8.38 -2.52
N SER A 101 7.12 9.09 -3.65
CA SER A 101 6.94 10.55 -3.69
C SER A 101 5.57 11.01 -3.22
N VAL A 102 4.52 10.24 -3.52
CA VAL A 102 3.15 10.58 -3.12
C VAL A 102 3.04 10.51 -1.62
N LEU A 103 3.55 9.46 -1.00
CA LEU A 103 3.54 9.34 0.47
C LEU A 103 4.42 10.40 1.15
N LYS A 104 5.54 10.80 0.53
CA LYS A 104 6.34 11.95 0.97
C LYS A 104 5.51 13.24 0.93
N ASN A 105 4.85 13.54 -0.19
CA ASN A 105 4.05 14.75 -0.38
C ASN A 105 2.87 14.81 0.59
N GLN A 106 2.28 13.66 0.93
CA GLN A 106 1.20 13.53 1.91
C GLN A 106 1.69 13.52 3.37
N GLY A 107 3.00 13.68 3.60
CA GLY A 107 3.61 13.71 4.94
C GLY A 107 3.48 12.39 5.70
N ILE A 108 3.37 11.28 4.97
CA ILE A 108 3.32 9.92 5.54
C ILE A 108 4.75 9.42 5.78
N LEU A 109 5.68 9.73 4.87
CA LEU A 109 7.10 9.41 5.05
C LEU A 109 7.80 10.45 5.93
N ARG A 110 8.78 9.97 6.69
CA ARG A 110 9.76 10.78 7.39
C ARG A 110 10.67 11.48 6.37
N THR A 111 10.88 12.76 6.60
CA THR A 111 11.80 13.65 5.87
C THR A 111 12.65 14.40 6.88
N ASP A 112 13.67 15.13 6.43
CA ASP A 112 14.46 15.99 7.34
C ASP A 112 13.61 17.07 8.03
N LYS A 113 12.44 17.40 7.47
CA LYS A 113 11.54 18.44 7.97
C LYS A 113 10.35 17.90 8.79
N LYS A 114 10.01 16.61 8.68
CA LYS A 114 8.78 16.01 9.25
C LYS A 114 9.01 14.57 9.68
N ASP A 115 8.49 14.19 10.85
CA ASP A 115 8.69 12.85 11.45
C ASP A 115 8.01 11.71 10.67
N GLY A 116 7.00 12.01 9.84
CA GLY A 116 6.20 11.00 9.12
C GLY A 116 5.08 10.42 9.98
N LYS A 117 4.47 9.31 9.52
CA LYS A 117 3.37 8.61 10.22
C LYS A 117 3.70 7.14 10.39
N ARG A 118 3.40 6.60 11.58
CA ARG A 118 3.50 5.16 11.88
C ARG A 118 2.27 4.35 11.43
N GLY A 119 1.27 4.99 10.86
CA GLY A 119 0.05 4.35 10.39
C GLY A 119 -0.93 5.39 9.87
N PHE A 120 -1.81 4.97 8.96
CA PHE A 120 -2.80 5.85 8.34
C PHE A 120 -4.02 5.07 7.88
N ARG A 121 -5.03 5.78 7.38
CA ARG A 121 -6.23 5.19 6.81
C ARG A 121 -6.21 5.30 5.29
N VAL A 122 -6.62 4.21 4.65
CA VAL A 122 -6.95 4.17 3.23
C VAL A 122 -8.45 4.08 3.04
N TYR A 123 -8.97 4.74 2.01
CA TYR A 123 -10.40 4.85 1.73
C TYR A 123 -10.69 4.29 0.33
N PRO A 124 -10.89 2.97 0.17
CA PRO A 124 -11.28 2.40 -1.12
C PRO A 124 -12.59 3.00 -1.62
N VAL A 125 -12.85 2.87 -2.93
CA VAL A 125 -14.02 3.49 -3.59
C VAL A 125 -15.37 3.09 -2.97
N TRP A 126 -15.43 1.94 -2.29
CA TRP A 126 -16.64 1.44 -1.62
C TRP A 126 -16.81 1.91 -0.18
N ASP A 127 -15.90 2.71 0.35
CA ASP A 127 -16.03 3.34 1.66
C ASP A 127 -16.47 4.80 1.50
N THR A 128 -17.50 5.21 2.24
CA THR A 128 -17.97 6.60 2.21
C THR A 128 -17.19 7.44 3.22
N ALA A 129 -16.31 8.31 2.75
CA ALA A 129 -15.68 9.30 3.60
C ALA A 129 -16.74 10.25 4.19
N ASN A 130 -16.81 10.34 5.52
CA ASN A 130 -17.87 11.06 6.24
C ASN A 130 -17.41 12.35 6.92
N ASN A 131 -16.20 12.82 6.59
CA ASN A 131 -15.65 14.07 7.10
C ASN A 131 -14.66 14.67 6.09
N LYS A 132 -14.48 16.00 6.14
CA LYS A 132 -13.64 16.75 5.19
C LYS A 132 -12.20 16.23 5.07
N GLN A 133 -11.62 15.73 6.16
CA GLN A 133 -10.25 15.20 6.13
C GLN A 133 -10.20 13.84 5.42
N ALA A 134 -11.17 12.97 5.69
CA ALA A 134 -11.32 11.69 5.03
C ALA A 134 -11.62 11.86 3.53
N GLU A 135 -12.49 12.81 3.16
CA GLU A 135 -12.83 13.10 1.75
C GLU A 135 -11.60 13.56 0.96
N LYS A 136 -10.82 14.51 1.52
CA LYS A 136 -9.56 14.95 0.92
C LYS A 136 -8.57 13.79 0.78
N THR A 137 -8.52 12.91 1.79
CA THR A 137 -7.62 11.75 1.80
C THR A 137 -8.04 10.73 0.74
N GLN A 138 -9.33 10.39 0.68
CA GLN A 138 -9.88 9.49 -0.31
C GLN A 138 -9.63 10.00 -1.72
N LYS A 139 -9.84 11.30 -1.97
CA LYS A 139 -9.68 11.90 -3.29
C LYS A 139 -8.31 11.58 -3.91
N TRP A 140 -7.22 11.87 -3.20
CA TRP A 140 -5.89 11.59 -3.75
C TRP A 140 -5.55 10.09 -3.73
N GLN A 141 -6.09 9.32 -2.79
CA GLN A 141 -5.82 7.89 -2.71
C GLN A 141 -6.42 7.12 -3.88
N LEU A 142 -7.59 7.54 -4.38
CA LEU A 142 -8.27 6.89 -5.49
C LEU A 142 -7.50 7.03 -6.81
N ASP A 143 -6.63 8.02 -6.96
CA ASP A 143 -5.71 8.13 -8.09
C ASP A 143 -4.73 6.94 -8.14
N TYR A 144 -4.54 6.22 -7.03
CA TYR A 144 -3.59 5.10 -6.89
C TYR A 144 -4.29 3.78 -6.57
N PHE A 145 -5.59 3.67 -6.84
CA PHE A 145 -6.41 2.54 -6.46
C PHE A 145 -6.96 1.79 -7.67
N PHE A 146 -7.03 0.47 -7.57
CA PHE A 146 -7.83 -0.35 -8.47
C PHE A 146 -8.54 -1.48 -7.73
N ARG A 147 -9.67 -1.92 -8.30
CA ARG A 147 -10.45 -3.07 -7.82
C ARG A 147 -9.88 -4.33 -8.44
N ILE A 148 -9.86 -5.42 -7.69
CA ILE A 148 -9.47 -6.74 -8.18
C ILE A 148 -10.76 -7.54 -8.39
N THR A 149 -11.18 -7.59 -9.65
CA THR A 149 -12.36 -8.28 -10.17
C THR A 149 -12.05 -8.90 -11.54
N ASP A 150 -12.95 -9.72 -12.08
CA ASP A 150 -12.80 -10.32 -13.42
C ASP A 150 -12.70 -9.27 -14.55
N THR A 151 -13.14 -8.03 -14.29
CA THR A 151 -13.13 -6.89 -15.20
C THR A 151 -12.07 -5.84 -14.84
N THR A 152 -11.00 -6.22 -14.13
CA THR A 152 -9.93 -5.29 -13.76
C THR A 152 -9.28 -4.68 -14.99
N GLU A 153 -9.15 -3.35 -15.03
CA GLU A 153 -8.47 -2.62 -16.11
C GLU A 153 -6.95 -2.81 -16.00
N LEU A 154 -6.41 -3.84 -16.66
CA LEU A 154 -4.99 -4.23 -16.54
C LEU A 154 -4.01 -3.16 -17.03
N ASP A 155 -4.38 -2.35 -18.01
CA ASP A 155 -3.54 -1.24 -18.47
C ASP A 155 -3.35 -0.21 -17.35
N ARG A 156 -4.42 0.10 -16.62
CA ARG A 156 -4.35 0.98 -15.45
C ARG A 156 -3.46 0.38 -14.34
N VAL A 157 -3.52 -0.94 -14.13
CA VAL A 157 -2.63 -1.61 -13.17
C VAL A 157 -1.18 -1.43 -13.57
N LYS A 158 -0.84 -1.70 -14.84
CA LYS A 158 0.53 -1.55 -15.35
C LYS A 158 1.03 -0.12 -15.19
N GLU A 159 0.21 0.88 -15.50
CA GLU A 159 0.53 2.30 -15.29
C GLU A 159 0.89 2.59 -13.82
N LEU A 160 0.14 2.05 -12.86
CA LEU A 160 0.41 2.27 -11.44
C LEU A 160 1.74 1.69 -10.96
N TYR A 161 2.26 0.66 -11.65
CA TYR A 161 3.57 0.05 -11.39
C TYR A 161 4.68 0.60 -12.28
N THR A 162 4.45 1.65 -13.08
CA THR A 162 5.54 2.31 -13.83
C THR A 162 6.36 3.21 -12.92
N LYS A 163 7.69 3.08 -12.99
CA LYS A 163 8.60 3.90 -12.19
C LYS A 163 8.37 5.38 -12.51
N PRO A 164 8.06 6.23 -11.52
CA PRO A 164 7.86 7.63 -11.80
C PRO A 164 9.16 8.25 -12.31
N THR A 165 9.10 8.91 -13.46
CA THR A 165 10.21 9.69 -14.01
C THR A 165 10.29 10.99 -13.21
N TYR A 166 11.35 11.17 -12.43
CA TYR A 166 11.64 12.41 -11.70
C TYR A 166 12.77 13.17 -12.37
#